data_AF-A0A8B6J1K5-F1
#
_entry.id   AF-A0A8B6J1K5-F1
#
_cell.length_a   1.000
_cell.length_b   1.000
_cell.length_c   1.000
_cell.angle_alpha   90.00
_cell.angle_beta   90.00
_cell.angle_gamma   90.00
#
_symmetry.space_group_name_H-M   'P 1'
#
loop_
_entity.id
_entity.type
_entity.pdbx_description
1 polymer ?
#
loop_
_entity_poly.entity_id
_entity_poly.type
_entity_poly.pdbx_seq_one_letter_code
_entity_poly.pdbx_strand_id
1 'polypeptide(L)'
;MQSVSQVTAFREKIAQLRLFDQNSMQEMPVEGTIDLVPSTVTLVAEISLFNVMPNKDYLVFVKLKTETSESDILVHATKVNLPKGNFFSIDSDGFGNATGNFSFNFTITKDKNYQISFQLLDASQDKIYDEHKQYFRFVVR
;
A
#
# COMPACT_ATOMS: atom_id res chain seq x y z
N MET A 1 -21.00 -33.44 -3.54
CA MET A 1 -21.14 -32.07 -3.01
C MET A 1 -19.75 -31.49 -2.86
N GLN A 2 -19.35 -30.58 -3.76
CA GLN A 2 -18.09 -29.84 -3.59
C GLN A 2 -18.41 -28.58 -2.80
N SER A 3 -17.83 -28.45 -1.61
CA SER A 3 -17.87 -27.22 -0.83
C SER A 3 -17.01 -26.19 -1.57
N VAL A 4 -17.66 -25.29 -2.31
CA VAL A 4 -17.02 -24.06 -2.75
C VAL A 4 -16.65 -23.31 -1.48
N SER A 5 -15.36 -23.27 -1.15
CA SER A 5 -14.85 -22.42 -0.08
C SER A 5 -15.21 -20.99 -0.49
N GLN A 6 -16.22 -20.39 0.18
CA GLN A 6 -16.56 -18.99 -0.05
C GLN A 6 -15.32 -18.19 0.32
N VAL A 7 -14.60 -17.70 -0.71
CA VAL A 7 -13.59 -16.67 -0.53
C VAL A 7 -14.33 -15.48 0.07
N THR A 8 -14.17 -15.30 1.38
CA THR A 8 -14.92 -14.29 2.11
C THR A 8 -14.36 -12.94 1.68
N ALA A 9 -15.15 -12.16 0.93
CA ALA A 9 -14.73 -10.85 0.40
C ALA A 9 -14.35 -9.83 1.49
N PHE A 10 -14.59 -10.16 2.77
CA PHE A 10 -14.46 -9.29 3.93
C PHE A 10 -13.31 -9.69 4.87
N ARG A 11 -12.31 -10.48 4.44
CA ARG A 11 -11.17 -10.86 5.30
C ARG A 11 -9.85 -10.33 4.71
N GLU A 12 -9.00 -9.80 5.60
CA GLU A 12 -7.73 -9.11 5.36
C GLU A 12 -7.73 -8.16 4.16
N LYS A 13 -8.05 -6.88 4.41
CA LYS A 13 -8.20 -5.86 3.37
C LYS A 13 -7.45 -4.57 3.69
N ILE A 14 -7.07 -3.86 2.63
CA ILE A 14 -6.67 -2.46 2.71
C ILE A 14 -7.94 -1.62 2.56
N ALA A 15 -8.54 -1.22 3.68
CA ALA A 15 -9.80 -0.48 3.68
C ALA A 15 -9.63 0.98 3.26
N GLN A 16 -8.50 1.60 3.61
CA GLN A 16 -8.19 2.97 3.20
C GLN A 16 -6.68 3.10 3.00
N LEU A 17 -6.32 3.87 1.98
CA LEU A 17 -4.94 4.27 1.70
C LEU A 17 -4.94 5.74 1.31
N ARG A 18 -4.12 6.54 1.99
CA ARG A 18 -3.86 7.94 1.67
C ARG A 18 -2.36 8.16 1.54
N LEU A 19 -1.95 8.94 0.55
CA LEU A 19 -0.54 9.24 0.30
C LEU A 19 -0.31 10.74 0.48
N PHE A 20 0.72 11.09 1.24
CA PHE A 20 1.11 12.46 1.51
C PHE A 20 2.52 12.70 1.01
N ASP A 21 2.78 13.85 0.42
CA ASP A 21 4.15 14.29 0.17
C ASP A 21 4.83 14.56 1.53
N GLN A 22 6.01 13.97 1.75
CA GLN A 22 6.66 14.04 3.07
C GLN A 22 7.08 15.46 3.45
N ASN A 23 7.36 16.34 2.48
CA ASN A 23 7.88 17.68 2.75
C ASN A 23 6.75 18.66 3.08
N SER A 24 5.67 18.63 2.30
CA SER A 24 4.52 19.51 2.45
C SER A 24 3.45 18.97 3.40
N MET A 25 3.47 17.65 3.68
CA MET A 25 2.42 16.92 4.39
C MET A 25 1.02 17.10 3.76
N GLN A 26 0.98 17.50 2.49
CA GLN A 26 -0.26 17.58 1.72
C GLN A 26 -0.54 16.24 1.07
N GLU A 27 -1.84 15.88 1.00
CA GLU A 27 -2.27 14.69 0.29
C GLU A 27 -1.92 14.83 -1.19
N MET A 28 -1.39 13.74 -1.76
CA MET A 28 -0.89 13.74 -3.13
C MET A 28 -2.03 13.98 -4.12
N PRO A 29 -1.99 15.07 -4.91
CA PRO A 29 -2.93 15.24 -6.00
C PRO A 29 -2.67 14.21 -7.10
N VAL A 30 -3.65 13.99 -7.98
CA VAL A 30 -3.49 13.13 -9.16
C VAL A 30 -2.37 13.64 -10.09
N GLU A 31 -2.19 14.96 -10.17
CA GLU A 31 -1.11 15.58 -10.94
C GLU A 31 -0.16 16.35 -10.01
N GLY A 32 1.09 15.91 -9.97
CA GLY A 32 2.18 16.55 -9.23
C GLY A 32 3.21 17.20 -10.15
N THR A 33 3.87 18.24 -9.66
CA THR A 33 4.92 18.94 -10.40
C THR A 33 6.28 18.70 -9.76
N ILE A 34 7.31 18.48 -10.56
CA ILE A 34 8.71 18.38 -10.11
C ILE A 34 9.57 19.43 -10.82
N ASP A 35 10.58 19.95 -10.13
CA ASP A 35 11.41 21.02 -10.70
C ASP A 35 12.50 20.48 -11.65
N LEU A 36 13.02 19.28 -11.38
CA LEU A 36 14.11 18.67 -12.17
C LEU A 36 13.93 17.16 -12.27
N VAL A 37 14.55 16.55 -13.29
CA VAL A 37 14.73 15.10 -13.38
C VAL A 37 16.22 14.74 -13.50
N PRO A 38 16.71 13.68 -12.82
CA PRO A 38 15.96 12.83 -11.91
C PRO A 38 15.63 13.54 -10.59
N SER A 39 14.48 13.22 -10.01
CA SER A 39 14.07 13.70 -8.68
C SER A 39 13.55 12.56 -7.83
N THR A 40 13.91 12.57 -6.54
CA THR A 40 13.42 11.60 -5.57
C THR A 40 12.16 12.16 -4.92
N VAL A 41 11.06 11.45 -5.09
CA VAL A 41 9.81 11.72 -4.39
C VAL A 41 9.75 10.82 -3.17
N THR A 42 9.44 11.40 -2.00
CA THR A 42 9.25 10.65 -0.76
C THR A 42 7.82 10.87 -0.29
N LEU A 43 7.08 9.77 -0.17
CA LEU A 43 5.68 9.77 0.24
C LEU A 43 5.52 9.08 1.58
N VAL A 44 4.58 9.59 2.38
CA VAL A 44 4.07 8.91 3.57
C VAL A 44 2.76 8.23 3.19
N ALA A 45 2.70 6.90 3.33
CA ALA A 45 1.47 6.14 3.22
C ALA A 45 0.81 6.04 4.59
N GLU A 46 -0.45 6.47 4.69
CA GLU A 46 -1.34 6.11 5.79
C GLU A 46 -2.27 4.99 5.33
N ILE A 47 -2.28 3.88 6.06
CA ILE A 47 -3.03 2.69 5.72
C ILE A 47 -3.97 2.29 6.87
N SER A 48 -5.20 1.96 6.50
CA SER A 48 -6.19 1.34 7.38
C SER A 48 -6.43 -0.09 6.91
N LEU A 49 -6.11 -1.06 7.77
CA LEU A 49 -6.30 -2.48 7.55
C LEU A 49 -7.61 -2.95 8.18
N PHE A 50 -8.37 -3.73 7.42
CA PHE A 50 -9.65 -4.28 7.84
C PHE A 50 -9.57 -5.80 7.98
N ASN A 51 -10.08 -6.30 9.10
CA ASN A 51 -10.13 -7.73 9.43
C ASN A 51 -8.78 -8.44 9.26
N VAL A 52 -7.73 -7.96 9.95
CA VAL A 52 -6.42 -8.62 10.08
C VAL A 52 -6.27 -9.28 11.46
N MET A 53 -5.44 -10.33 11.56
CA MET A 53 -5.22 -11.05 12.80
C MET A 53 -4.13 -10.39 13.66
N PRO A 54 -4.33 -10.22 14.97
CA PRO A 54 -3.29 -9.79 15.88
C PRO A 54 -2.12 -10.76 15.97
N ASN A 55 -0.92 -10.24 16.23
CA ASN A 55 0.33 -11.00 16.35
C ASN A 55 0.70 -11.85 15.12
N LYS A 56 -0.02 -11.69 14.01
CA LYS A 56 0.32 -12.29 12.72
C LYS A 56 1.19 -11.32 11.94
N ASP A 57 2.18 -11.87 11.25
CA ASP A 57 3.03 -11.12 10.36
C ASP A 57 2.33 -10.95 9.00
N TYR A 58 2.21 -9.70 8.56
CA TYR A 58 1.80 -9.34 7.22
C TYR A 58 2.93 -8.56 6.54
N LEU A 59 2.91 -8.53 5.21
CA LEU A 59 3.79 -7.68 4.41
C LEU A 59 2.95 -6.70 3.61
N VAL A 60 3.41 -5.46 3.54
CA VAL A 60 2.88 -4.47 2.58
C VAL A 60 3.98 -4.18 1.57
N PHE A 61 3.74 -4.56 0.32
CA PHE A 61 4.62 -4.27 -0.80
C PHE A 61 4.10 -3.05 -1.54
N VAL A 62 4.98 -2.10 -1.80
CA VAL A 62 4.71 -0.96 -2.68
C VAL A 62 5.45 -1.19 -3.98
N LYS A 63 4.70 -1.24 -5.07
CA LYS A 63 5.20 -1.47 -6.42
C LYS A 63 4.89 -0.26 -7.30
N LEU A 64 5.83 0.08 -8.16
CA LEU A 64 5.72 1.17 -9.11
C LEU A 64 5.70 0.63 -10.54
N LYS A 65 4.78 1.13 -11.35
CA LYS A 65 4.74 0.87 -12.79
C LYS A 65 4.58 2.20 -13.53
N THR A 66 5.30 2.36 -14.64
CA THR A 66 5.07 3.48 -15.57
C THR A 66 4.22 3.00 -16.74
N GLU A 67 3.54 3.90 -17.44
CA GLU A 67 2.76 3.56 -18.65
C GLU A 67 3.54 2.81 -19.74
N THR A 68 4.86 2.97 -19.79
CA THR A 68 5.74 2.27 -20.74
C THR A 68 6.46 1.06 -20.15
N SER A 69 6.22 0.71 -18.88
CA SER A 69 6.91 -0.41 -18.23
C SER A 69 6.13 -1.70 -18.43
N GLU A 70 6.84 -2.77 -18.84
CA GLU A 70 6.27 -4.11 -18.91
C GLU A 70 6.16 -4.77 -17.52
N SER A 71 6.97 -4.34 -16.55
CA SER A 71 7.04 -4.92 -15.20
C SER A 71 6.82 -3.91 -14.08
N ASP A 72 6.33 -4.42 -12.96
CA ASP A 72 6.22 -3.70 -11.69
C ASP A 72 7.57 -3.73 -10.96
N ILE A 73 8.02 -2.58 -10.47
CA ILE A 73 9.25 -2.47 -9.68
C ILE A 73 8.86 -2.39 -8.21
N LEU A 74 9.37 -3.29 -7.37
CA LEU A 74 9.21 -3.20 -5.92
C LEU A 74 10.05 -2.02 -5.39
N VAL A 75 9.40 -0.97 -4.89
CA VAL A 75 10.07 0.23 -4.35
C VAL A 75 10.12 0.23 -2.83
N HIS A 76 9.23 -0.52 -2.18
CA HIS A 76 9.24 -0.65 -0.72
C HIS A 76 8.59 -1.96 -0.28
N ALA A 77 9.06 -2.49 0.84
CA ALA A 77 8.44 -3.59 1.54
C ALA A 77 8.52 -3.31 3.03
N THR A 78 7.38 -3.36 3.72
CA THR A 78 7.32 -3.21 5.17
C THR A 78 6.59 -4.37 5.81
N LYS A 79 7.06 -4.74 7.00
CA LYS A 79 6.45 -5.78 7.82
C LYS A 79 5.43 -5.13 8.75
N VAL A 80 4.20 -5.61 8.69
CA VAL A 80 3.14 -5.21 9.60
C VAL A 80 2.94 -6.35 10.59
N ASN A 81 3.46 -6.17 11.80
CA ASN A 81 3.11 -7.00 12.95
C ASN A 81 2.46 -6.09 13.98
N LEU A 82 1.19 -6.36 14.28
CA LEU A 82 0.42 -5.56 15.20
C LEU A 82 0.13 -6.39 16.45
N PRO A 83 0.70 -6.00 17.60
CA PRO A 83 0.36 -6.62 18.87
C PRO A 83 -1.14 -6.53 19.15
N LYS A 84 -1.70 -7.53 19.83
CA LYS A 84 -3.13 -7.54 20.22
C LYS A 84 -3.61 -6.25 20.90
N GLY A 85 -2.74 -5.57 21.65
CA GLY A 85 -3.06 -4.29 22.31
C GLY A 85 -3.30 -3.11 21.36
N ASN A 86 -2.94 -3.21 20.08
CA ASN A 86 -3.10 -2.14 19.10
C ASN A 86 -4.47 -2.16 18.40
N PHE A 87 -5.32 -3.14 18.72
CA PHE A 87 -6.65 -3.29 18.13
C PHE A 87 -7.71 -2.75 19.08
N PHE A 88 -8.60 -1.90 18.57
CA PHE A 88 -9.74 -1.39 19.35
C PHE A 88 -10.76 -2.48 19.65
N SER A 89 -11.00 -3.39 18.71
CA SER A 89 -11.90 -4.52 18.85
C SER A 89 -11.40 -5.70 18.01
N ILE A 90 -11.69 -6.90 18.49
CA ILE A 90 -11.40 -8.17 17.82
C ILE A 90 -12.70 -8.96 17.82
N ASP A 91 -13.08 -9.48 16.65
CA ASP A 91 -14.29 -10.28 16.47
C ASP A 91 -14.14 -11.69 17.06
N SER A 92 -15.23 -12.48 17.02
CA SER A 92 -15.24 -13.85 17.53
C SER A 92 -14.26 -14.79 16.81
N ASP A 93 -13.87 -14.44 15.58
CA ASP A 93 -12.98 -15.25 14.74
C ASP A 93 -11.51 -14.82 14.89
N GLY A 94 -11.23 -13.83 15.75
CA GLY A 94 -9.88 -13.37 16.06
C GLY A 94 -9.34 -12.28 15.13
N PHE A 95 -10.19 -11.63 14.32
CA PHE A 95 -9.79 -10.55 13.42
C PHE A 95 -10.17 -9.18 13.99
N GLY A 96 -9.38 -8.16 13.67
CA GLY A 96 -9.69 -6.78 14.02
C GLY A 96 -9.19 -5.79 12.97
N ASN A 97 -9.37 -4.51 13.28
CA ASN A 97 -8.92 -3.41 12.42
C ASN A 97 -7.72 -2.71 13.03
N ALA A 98 -6.83 -2.22 12.18
CA ALA A 98 -5.65 -1.49 12.60
C ALA A 98 -5.27 -0.41 11.61
N THR A 99 -4.58 0.61 12.10
CA THR A 99 -4.02 1.68 11.26
C THR A 99 -2.51 1.71 11.41
N GLY A 100 -1.84 2.18 10.38
CA GLY A 100 -0.40 2.36 10.38
C GLY A 100 0.01 3.43 9.38
N ASN A 101 1.27 3.84 9.48
CA ASN A 101 1.89 4.66 8.46
C ASN A 101 3.33 4.20 8.21
N PHE A 102 3.83 4.50 7.02
CA PHE A 102 5.23 4.30 6.67
C PHE A 102 5.62 5.23 5.52
N SER A 103 6.88 5.61 5.48
CA SER A 103 7.44 6.38 4.36
C SER A 103 8.10 5.46 3.35
N PHE A 104 7.97 5.80 2.08
CA PHE A 104 8.72 5.19 0.99
C PHE A 104 9.15 6.25 -0.01
N ASN A 105 10.20 5.97 -0.78
CA ASN A 105 10.66 6.84 -1.82
C ASN A 105 10.79 6.11 -3.15
N PHE A 106 10.76 6.87 -4.23
CA PHE A 106 11.06 6.40 -5.57
C PHE A 106 11.62 7.55 -6.40
N THR A 107 12.35 7.20 -7.46
CA THR A 107 12.98 8.18 -8.33
C THR A 107 12.15 8.37 -9.60
N ILE A 108 11.74 9.62 -9.84
CA ILE A 108 11.18 10.05 -11.12
C ILE A 108 12.33 10.40 -12.04
N THR A 109 12.35 9.78 -13.22
CA THR A 109 13.41 10.00 -14.21
C THR A 109 12.92 10.75 -15.45
N LYS A 110 11.60 10.79 -15.67
CA LYS A 110 10.94 11.41 -16.82
C LYS A 110 9.49 11.77 -16.49
N ASP A 111 8.95 12.74 -17.19
CA ASP A 111 7.53 13.11 -17.20
C ASP A 111 6.69 11.97 -17.75
N LYS A 112 5.93 11.30 -16.87
CA LYS A 112 5.14 10.11 -17.19
C LYS A 112 3.97 9.92 -16.24
N ASN A 113 3.06 9.05 -16.67
CA ASN A 113 2.05 8.46 -15.80
C ASN A 113 2.65 7.30 -15.00
N TYR A 114 2.34 7.28 -13.71
CA TYR A 114 2.77 6.29 -12.72
C TYR A 114 1.55 5.62 -12.08
N GLN A 115 1.65 4.32 -11.90
CA GLN A 115 0.75 3.53 -11.06
C GLN A 115 1.55 3.05 -9.85
N ILE A 116 1.06 3.35 -8.65
CA ILE A 116 1.58 2.82 -7.39
C ILE A 116 0.59 1.75 -6.90
N SER A 117 1.06 0.52 -6.75
CA SER A 117 0.29 -0.60 -6.20
C SER A 117 0.75 -0.94 -4.79
N PHE A 118 -0.21 -1.12 -3.89
CA PHE A 118 -0.03 -1.54 -2.50
C PHE A 118 -0.63 -2.93 -2.36
N GLN A 119 0.22 -3.92 -2.15
CA GLN A 119 -0.19 -5.30 -1.97
C GLN A 119 -0.07 -5.68 -0.50
N LEU A 120 -1.15 -6.17 0.10
CA LEU A 120 -1.15 -6.80 1.41
C LEU A 120 -0.94 -8.29 1.22
N LEU A 121 0.14 -8.84 1.77
CA LEU A 121 0.52 -10.24 1.62
C LEU A 121 0.67 -10.93 2.97
N ASP A 122 0.62 -12.25 2.92
CA ASP A 122 1.13 -13.09 4.00
C ASP A 122 2.66 -12.93 4.13
N ALA A 123 3.18 -13.19 5.33
CA ALA A 123 4.61 -13.15 5.59
C ALA A 123 5.41 -14.15 4.75
N SER A 124 4.79 -15.27 4.37
CA SER A 124 5.36 -16.24 3.44
C SER A 124 5.46 -15.74 1.98
N GLN A 125 4.76 -14.64 1.65
CA GLN A 125 4.58 -14.09 0.29
C GLN A 125 3.85 -15.01 -0.70
N ASP A 126 3.29 -16.13 -0.24
CA ASP A 126 2.56 -17.08 -1.10
C ASP A 126 1.13 -16.61 -1.44
N LYS A 127 0.60 -15.70 -0.64
CA LYS A 127 -0.77 -15.22 -0.71
C LYS A 127 -0.83 -13.71 -0.68
N ILE A 128 -1.49 -13.13 -1.68
CA ILE A 128 -1.92 -11.73 -1.70
C ILE A 128 -3.35 -11.69 -1.15
N TYR A 129 -3.55 -11.01 -0.03
CA TYR A 129 -4.86 -10.79 0.58
C TYR A 129 -5.65 -9.68 -0.12
N ASP A 130 -4.96 -8.62 -0.52
CA ASP A 130 -5.56 -7.47 -1.17
C ASP A 130 -4.54 -6.65 -1.98
N GLU A 131 -5.05 -5.89 -2.94
CA GLU A 131 -4.24 -4.96 -3.74
C GLU A 131 -5.01 -3.65 -3.95
N HIS A 132 -4.38 -2.52 -3.64
CA HIS A 132 -4.90 -1.18 -3.88
C HIS A 132 -4.00 -0.43 -4.85
N LYS A 133 -4.58 0.25 -5.85
CA LYS A 133 -3.82 0.97 -6.89
C LYS A 133 -4.20 2.44 -6.88
N GLN A 134 -3.19 3.31 -6.97
CA GLN A 134 -3.36 4.74 -7.18
C GLN A 134 -2.54 5.18 -8.40
N TYR A 135 -3.04 6.19 -9.11
CA TYR A 135 -2.47 6.68 -10.35
C TYR A 135 -2.09 8.14 -10.20
N PHE A 136 -0.89 8.47 -10.65
CA PHE A 136 -0.30 9.80 -10.55
C PHE A 136 0.34 10.19 -11.87
N ARG A 137 0.26 11.47 -12.20
CA ARG A 137 1.03 12.07 -13.27
C ARG A 137 2.04 13.03 -12.67
N PHE A 138 3.30 12.89 -13.07
CA PHE A 138 4.33 13.87 -12.71
C PHE A 138 4.79 14.61 -13.96
N VAL A 139 4.82 15.94 -13.87
CA VAL A 139 5.27 16.84 -14.93
C VAL A 139 6.43 17.71 -14.44
N VAL A 140 7.43 17.92 -15.29
CA VAL A 140 8.52 18.86 -15.03
C VAL A 140 8.03 20.29 -15.30
N ARG A 141 8.34 21.20 -14.39
CA ARG A 141 8.02 22.63 -14.54
C ARG A 141 8.88 23.35 -15.56
#